data_AF-A0A352CAJ0-F1
#
_entry.id   AF-A0A352CAJ0-F1
#
_cell.length_a   1.000
_cell.length_b   1.000
_cell.length_c   1.000
_cell.angle_alpha   90.00
_cell.angle_beta   90.00
_cell.angle_gamma   90.00
#
_symmetry.space_group_name_H-M   'P 1'
#
loop_
_entity.id
_entity.type
_entity.pdbx_description
1 polymer ?
#
loop_
_entity_poly.entity_id
_entity_poly.type
_entity_poly.pdbx_seq_one_letter_code
_entity_poly.pdbx_strand_id
1 'polypeptide(L)'
;MASYQNIFTQIQVRGPAEMGADLPKFDVARDGKPFFNYWLGKLGNAQIGPIYLGLYGTLSLLFGFAWFEIVGLNMWASVGW
;
A
#
# COMPACT_ATOMS: atom_id res chain seq x y z
N MET A 1 5.30 31.12 -24.52
CA MET A 1 4.09 30.27 -24.57
C MET A 1 4.23 29.22 -23.48
N ALA A 2 3.28 29.08 -22.56
CA ALA A 2 3.32 28.00 -21.56
C ALA A 2 2.69 26.74 -22.17
N SER A 3 3.36 25.59 -22.05
CA SER A 3 2.82 24.28 -22.44
C SER A 3 2.65 23.39 -21.22
N TYR A 4 1.72 22.43 -21.30
CA TYR A 4 1.52 21.46 -20.25
C TYR A 4 2.65 20.42 -20.24
N GLN A 5 3.29 20.24 -19.08
CA GLN A 5 4.48 19.40 -18.92
C GLN A 5 4.17 17.95 -18.55
N ASN A 6 2.89 17.60 -18.40
CA ASN A 6 2.44 16.26 -18.01
C ASN A 6 3.01 15.72 -16.67
N ILE A 7 3.26 16.63 -15.71
CA ILE A 7 3.71 16.27 -14.36
C ILE A 7 2.52 15.93 -13.45
N PHE A 8 1.40 16.64 -13.59
CA PHE A 8 0.20 16.44 -12.77
C PHE A 8 -1.05 16.27 -13.61
N THR A 9 -1.77 15.16 -13.39
CA THR A 9 -3.01 14.84 -14.09
C THR A 9 -4.05 15.97 -13.93
N GLN A 10 -4.34 16.68 -15.02
CA GLN A 10 -5.32 17.79 -15.00
C GLN A 10 -6.71 17.29 -14.61
N ILE A 11 -7.17 16.23 -15.28
CA ILE A 11 -8.49 15.62 -15.07
C ILE A 11 -8.30 14.13 -14.79
N GLN A 12 -8.80 13.65 -13.65
CA GLN A 12 -8.78 12.24 -13.29
C GLN A 12 -10.11 11.58 -13.67
N VAL A 13 -10.03 10.39 -14.26
CA VAL A 13 -11.19 9.55 -14.59
C VAL A 13 -11.16 8.31 -13.70
N ARG A 14 -12.33 7.78 -13.34
CA ARG A 14 -12.45 6.59 -12.49
C ARG A 14 -13.42 5.59 -13.10
N GLY A 15 -13.03 4.31 -13.08
CA GLY A 15 -13.89 3.17 -13.36
C GLY A 15 -14.14 2.33 -12.10
N PRO A 16 -14.73 1.13 -12.25
CA PRO A 16 -14.77 0.12 -11.19
C PRO A 16 -13.37 -0.22 -10.69
N ALA A 17 -13.26 -0.69 -9.44
CA ALA A 17 -11.98 -1.09 -8.88
C ALA A 17 -11.43 -2.36 -9.54
N GLU A 18 -10.15 -2.34 -9.91
CA GLU A 18 -9.45 -3.46 -10.53
C GLU A 18 -8.94 -4.45 -9.48
N MET A 19 -9.33 -5.72 -9.55
CA MET A 19 -8.92 -6.76 -8.59
C MET A 19 -7.63 -7.50 -8.99
N GLY A 20 -7.05 -7.12 -10.14
CA GLY A 20 -5.88 -7.75 -10.74
C GLY A 20 -6.22 -9.04 -11.48
N ALA A 21 -5.22 -9.62 -12.15
CA ALA A 21 -5.37 -10.90 -12.82
C ALA A 21 -5.61 -12.04 -11.83
N ASP A 22 -6.28 -13.09 -12.31
CA ASP A 22 -6.59 -14.29 -11.52
C ASP A 22 -5.31 -14.96 -10.99
N LEU A 23 -5.40 -15.45 -9.76
CA LEU A 23 -4.32 -16.16 -9.10
C LEU A 23 -4.35 -17.67 -9.45
N PRO A 24 -3.20 -18.35 -9.42
CA PRO A 24 -3.14 -19.82 -9.49
C PRO A 24 -4.01 -20.48 -8.41
N LYS A 25 -4.54 -21.69 -8.69
CA LYS A 25 -5.54 -22.39 -7.86
C LYS A 25 -5.21 -22.57 -6.37
N PHE A 26 -3.92 -22.56 -5.99
CA PHE A 26 -3.49 -22.83 -4.62
C PHE A 26 -3.06 -21.57 -3.87
N ASP A 27 -3.10 -20.41 -4.52
CA ASP A 27 -2.80 -19.13 -3.86
C ASP A 27 -4.00 -18.67 -3.03
N VAL A 28 -3.71 -17.98 -1.94
CA VAL A 28 -4.75 -17.36 -1.10
C VAL A 28 -5.38 -16.18 -1.84
N ALA A 29 -6.66 -15.89 -1.56
CA ALA A 29 -7.31 -14.71 -2.12
C ALA A 29 -6.60 -13.42 -1.67
N ARG A 30 -6.63 -12.39 -2.54
CA ARG A 30 -6.20 -11.04 -2.15
C ARG A 30 -7.16 -10.48 -1.11
N ASP A 31 -6.63 -9.70 -0.18
CA ASP A 31 -7.38 -9.10 0.91
C ASP A 31 -7.55 -7.58 0.70
N GLY A 32 -8.55 -7.02 1.38
CA GLY A 32 -8.87 -5.60 1.40
C GLY A 32 -9.82 -5.15 0.29
N LYS A 33 -10.70 -4.20 0.63
CA LYS A 33 -11.55 -3.49 -0.34
C LYS A 33 -10.76 -2.31 -0.93
N PRO A 34 -10.55 -2.25 -2.26
CA PRO A 34 -9.81 -1.14 -2.86
C PRO A 34 -10.52 0.20 -2.65
N PHE A 35 -9.74 1.26 -2.58
CA PHE A 35 -10.25 2.63 -2.54
C PHE A 35 -9.38 3.54 -3.41
N PHE A 36 -9.86 4.77 -3.66
CA PHE A 36 -9.21 5.70 -4.58
C PHE A 36 -8.78 6.99 -3.89
N ASN A 37 -7.48 7.28 -3.89
CA ASN A 37 -6.91 8.50 -3.35
C ASN A 37 -6.77 9.60 -4.44
N TYR A 38 -7.39 10.77 -4.21
CA TYR A 38 -7.35 11.88 -5.17
C TYR A 38 -5.94 12.43 -5.42
N TRP A 39 -5.13 12.56 -4.36
CA TRP A 39 -3.79 13.14 -4.46
C TRP A 39 -2.82 12.20 -5.16
N LEU A 40 -2.88 10.89 -4.87
CA LEU A 40 -2.12 9.91 -5.66
C LEU A 40 -2.54 9.91 -7.13
N GLY A 41 -3.82 10.07 -7.41
CA GLY A 41 -4.34 10.22 -8.78
C GLY A 41 -3.80 11.44 -9.53
N LYS A 42 -3.29 12.46 -8.83
CA LYS A 42 -2.64 13.61 -9.49
C LYS A 42 -1.26 13.26 -10.02
N LEU A 43 -0.61 12.23 -9.47
CA LEU A 43 0.72 11.78 -9.87
C LEU A 43 0.69 10.48 -10.68
N GLY A 44 -0.34 9.66 -10.54
CA GLY A 44 -0.43 8.36 -11.20
C GLY A 44 -1.78 7.66 -10.99
N ASN A 45 -1.76 6.35 -10.76
CA ASN A 45 -2.98 5.59 -10.47
C ASN A 45 -3.53 5.97 -9.08
N ALA A 46 -4.83 6.24 -9.01
CA ALA A 46 -5.51 6.61 -7.77
C ALA A 46 -5.84 5.39 -6.89
N GLN A 47 -5.94 4.19 -7.44
CA GLN A 47 -6.38 3.01 -6.70
C GLN A 47 -5.30 2.51 -5.73
N ILE A 48 -5.71 2.27 -4.48
CA ILE A 48 -4.91 1.58 -3.46
C ILE A 48 -5.59 0.26 -3.10
N GLY A 49 -4.84 -0.84 -3.15
CA GLY A 49 -5.33 -2.20 -2.96
C GLY A 49 -5.93 -2.82 -4.24
N PRO A 50 -6.32 -4.10 -4.21
CA PRO A 50 -6.21 -5.02 -3.07
C PRO A 50 -4.74 -5.49 -2.87
N ILE A 51 -4.44 -6.12 -1.73
CA ILE A 51 -3.09 -6.62 -1.45
C ILE A 51 -3.11 -8.15 -1.31
N TYR A 52 -2.08 -8.81 -1.83
CA TYR A 52 -1.88 -10.23 -1.56
C TYR A 52 -1.11 -10.41 -0.26
N LEU A 53 -1.67 -11.17 0.68
CA LEU A 53 -1.04 -11.45 1.95
C LEU A 53 -1.08 -12.95 2.27
N GLY A 54 -0.11 -13.69 1.71
CA GLY A 54 0.13 -15.08 2.03
C GLY A 54 0.95 -15.27 3.31
N LEU A 55 1.18 -16.53 3.71
CA LEU A 55 1.90 -16.89 4.93
C LEU A 55 3.24 -16.16 5.11
N TYR A 56 4.07 -16.13 4.06
CA TYR A 56 5.37 -15.47 4.12
C TYR A 56 5.27 -13.95 4.27
N GLY A 57 4.27 -13.31 3.65
CA GLY A 57 4.00 -11.89 3.83
C GLY A 57 3.58 -11.57 5.25
N THR A 58 2.69 -12.39 5.81
CA THR A 58 2.24 -12.26 7.21
C THR A 58 3.39 -12.44 8.19
N LEU A 59 4.22 -13.48 8.02
CA LEU A 59 5.39 -13.71 8.87
C LEU A 59 6.39 -12.53 8.77
N SER A 60 6.62 -12.00 7.57
CA SER A 60 7.46 -10.82 7.37
C SER A 60 6.97 -9.60 8.17
N LEU A 61 5.67 -9.31 8.12
CA LEU A 61 5.08 -8.20 8.89
C LEU A 61 5.19 -8.44 10.40
N LEU A 62 4.97 -9.67 10.87
CA LEU A 62 5.10 -10.02 12.29
C LEU A 62 6.52 -9.82 12.81
N PHE A 63 7.53 -10.31 12.09
CA PHE A 63 8.92 -10.12 12.47
C PHE A 63 9.37 -8.66 12.35
N GLY A 64 8.90 -7.94 11.32
CA GLY A 64 9.16 -6.51 11.17
C GLY A 64 8.57 -5.68 12.32
N PHE A 65 7.34 -5.98 12.74
CA PHE A 65 6.69 -5.33 13.88
C PHE A 65 7.41 -5.65 15.20
N ALA A 66 7.76 -6.92 15.43
CA ALA A 66 8.52 -7.32 16.62
C ALA A 66 9.86 -6.59 16.72
N TRP A 67 10.60 -6.47 15.61
CA TRP A 67 11.83 -5.70 15.56
C TRP A 67 11.61 -4.21 15.89
N PHE A 68 10.60 -3.58 15.29
CA PHE A 68 10.27 -2.17 15.53
C PHE A 68 10.00 -1.89 17.01
N GLU A 69 9.17 -2.73 17.65
CA GLU A 69 8.84 -2.62 19.07
C GLU A 69 10.07 -2.85 19.96
N ILE A 70 10.88 -3.87 19.68
CA ILE A 70 12.10 -4.14 20.46
C ILE A 70 13.03 -2.92 20.43
N VAL A 71 13.26 -2.34 19.26
CA VAL A 71 14.11 -1.15 19.13
C VAL A 71 13.48 0.05 19.85
N GLY A 72 12.19 0.31 19.60
CA GLY A 72 11.48 1.45 20.19
C GLY A 72 11.41 1.40 21.72
N LEU A 73 11.09 0.24 22.29
CA LEU A 73 11.04 0.04 23.75
C LEU A 73 12.41 0.21 24.41
N ASN A 74 13.50 -0.24 23.76
CA ASN A 74 14.85 0.01 24.26
C ASN A 74 15.23 1.49 24.18
N MET A 75 14.85 2.19 23.10
CA MET A 75 15.05 3.64 23.01
C MET A 75 14.28 4.38 24.11
N TRP A 76 13.04 4.00 24.38
CA TRP A 76 12.23 4.61 25.43
C TRP A 76 12.77 4.32 26.83
N ALA A 77 13.17 3.07 27.10
CA ALA A 77 13.83 2.70 28.34
C ALA A 77 15.14 3.48 28.58
N SER A 78 15.87 3.83 27.51
CA SER A 78 17.13 4.58 27.61
C SER A 78 16.99 6.01 28.16
N VAL A 79 15.77 6.56 28.15
CA VAL A 79 15.45 7.91 28.66
C VAL A 79 14.60 7.89 29.93
N GLY A 80 14.46 6.73 30.57
CA GLY A 80 13.76 6.60 31.85
C GLY A 80 12.26 6.35 31.75
N TRP A 81 11.79 5.79 30.63
CA TRP A 81 10.38 5.59 30.29
C TRP A 81 9.63 6.91 30.09
#